data_AF-A0A6A4Z196-F1
#
_entry.id   AF-A0A6A4Z196-F1
#
_cell.length_a   1.000
_cell.length_b   1.000
_cell.length_c   1.000
_cell.angle_alpha   90.00
_cell.angle_beta   90.00
_cell.angle_gamma   90.00
#
_symmetry.space_group_name_H-M   'P 1'
#
loop_
_entity.id
_entity.type
_entity.pdbx_description
1 polymer ?
#
loop_
_entity_poly.entity_id
_entity_poly.type
_entity_poly.pdbx_seq_one_letter_code
_entity_poly.pdbx_strand_id
1 'polypeptide(L)'
;TFTGAAGRWAIVEKEAYAIVETLVRADYLLHPAAGFNLYTDHCNLKFIFSPTAVVASVPKYTAQKLERWALLLMGYSYVIHDIPGEVNVWADLLSRWGSTLPSICAIKQQPLLISPLRDDKFVWPTFVSIAEAQVAVPDDVLSGMAKSKDAAHLVVLASGQSWFLRLVDDVIWVPAAAAELQLRLCVCAHASLAGHRTATATLSSLESFCQWTGMKDDVEFFVRRCLHCASASGGAPRPLGEALHSTVPNGLIHWDFVFMGASKTGDKYLLVVKCDASKMVWLFPAPEATATFVKDCLLQWFAVFGVCYEWVSDQGTHFKNQVIAELQHVLGAHHHFTTARCPWANGTVEVVMRQLLRLFRACLSEWRMAPNQWPEAHLVIMLVLNQLPSASLGGMAPVTAMSGRPAMSPADTMALPGQTLSATLAEVEQGQRENIAVARQALDEMHKQMSLENARKRDRS
;
A
#
# COMPACT_ATOMS: atom_id res chain seq x y z
N THR A 1 26.50 13.50 4.82
CA THR A 1 25.85 12.49 5.68
C THR A 1 26.47 12.53 7.07
N PHE A 2 25.66 12.52 8.12
CA PHE A 2 26.18 12.52 9.50
C PHE A 2 26.77 11.15 9.85
N THR A 3 28.02 11.12 10.34
CA THR A 3 28.70 9.89 10.76
C THR A 3 29.18 10.01 12.21
N GLY A 4 29.41 8.87 12.89
CA GLY A 4 29.90 8.84 14.26
C GLY A 4 28.98 9.53 15.27
N ALA A 5 29.54 10.38 16.13
CA ALA A 5 28.80 11.07 17.20
C ALA A 5 27.67 11.97 16.67
N ALA A 6 27.79 12.51 15.46
CA ALA A 6 26.78 13.37 14.84
C ALA A 6 25.51 12.61 14.40
N GLY A 7 25.60 11.29 14.25
CA GLY A 7 24.42 10.45 13.99
C GLY A 7 23.41 10.47 15.15
N ARG A 8 23.88 10.65 16.38
CA ARG A 8 23.08 10.67 17.62
C ARG A 8 22.57 12.06 18.02
N TRP A 9 22.85 13.10 17.22
CA TRP A 9 22.35 14.45 17.50
C TRP A 9 20.83 14.51 17.40
N ALA A 10 20.23 15.36 18.23
CA ALA A 10 18.80 15.65 18.16
C ALA A 10 18.47 16.30 16.80
N ILE A 11 17.22 16.18 16.36
CA ILE A 11 16.77 16.70 15.06
C ILE A 11 17.07 18.20 14.94
N VAL A 12 16.73 18.97 15.99
CA VAL A 12 17.04 20.41 16.10
C VAL A 12 18.53 20.73 15.94
N GLU A 13 19.43 19.88 16.44
CA GLU A 13 20.88 20.09 16.30
C GLU A 13 21.36 19.79 14.88
N LYS A 14 20.77 18.78 14.22
CA LYS A 14 21.13 18.42 12.84
C LYS A 14 20.71 19.51 11.85
N GLU A 15 19.53 20.07 12.04
CA GLU A 15 19.03 21.16 11.21
C GLU A 15 19.76 22.47 11.50
N ALA A 16 20.01 22.79 12.77
CA ALA A 16 20.84 23.94 13.14
C ALA A 16 22.26 23.84 12.54
N TYR A 17 22.85 22.64 12.55
CA TYR A 17 24.16 22.42 11.95
C TYR A 17 24.16 22.68 10.44
N ALA A 18 23.11 22.31 9.73
CA ALA A 18 23.00 22.59 8.29
C ALA A 18 23.03 24.10 7.99
N ILE A 19 22.36 24.91 8.82
CA ILE A 19 22.39 26.37 8.71
C ILE A 19 23.82 26.89 8.93
N VAL A 20 24.46 26.48 10.03
CA VAL A 20 25.82 26.91 10.39
C VAL A 20 26.84 26.52 9.32
N GLU A 21 26.80 25.28 8.85
CA GLU A 21 27.70 24.78 7.81
C GLU A 21 27.51 25.55 6.49
N THR A 22 26.27 25.91 6.16
CA THR A 22 25.97 26.74 4.98
C THR A 22 26.56 28.13 5.12
N LEU A 23 26.42 28.77 6.29
CA LEU A 23 27.00 30.08 6.56
C LEU A 23 28.52 30.07 6.47
N VAL A 24 29.16 29.07 7.07
CA VAL A 24 30.63 28.92 7.02
C VAL A 24 31.13 28.70 5.58
N ARG A 25 30.42 27.91 4.77
CA ARG A 25 30.82 27.61 3.39
C ARG A 25 30.53 28.74 2.41
N ALA A 26 29.44 29.46 2.63
CA ALA A 26 28.98 30.55 1.78
C ALA A 26 29.28 31.93 2.39
N ASP A 27 30.24 32.01 3.32
CA ASP A 27 30.61 33.23 4.05
C ASP A 27 30.85 34.44 3.12
N TYR A 28 31.56 34.19 2.02
CA TYR A 28 31.85 35.19 0.98
C TYR A 28 30.61 35.75 0.25
N LEU A 29 29.47 35.05 0.28
CA LEU A 29 28.21 35.47 -0.34
C LEU A 29 27.25 36.16 0.64
N LEU A 30 27.41 35.93 1.94
CA LEU A 30 26.43 36.27 2.97
C LEU A 30 26.82 37.47 3.84
N HIS A 31 28.00 38.07 3.57
CA HIS A 31 28.45 39.34 4.13
C HIS A 31 27.95 40.66 3.48
N PRO A 32 27.17 40.72 2.38
CA PRO A 32 26.71 42.00 1.83
C PRO A 32 25.89 42.83 2.83
N ALA A 33 26.04 44.16 2.77
CA ALA A 33 25.39 45.12 3.66
C ALA A 33 23.84 45.08 3.68
N ALA A 34 23.21 44.44 2.71
CA ALA A 34 21.75 44.31 2.61
C ALA A 34 21.16 43.22 3.53
N GLY A 35 21.99 42.33 4.09
CA GLY A 35 21.54 41.16 4.84
C GLY A 35 20.82 40.11 3.97
N PHE A 36 20.36 39.02 4.58
CA PHE A 36 19.63 37.95 3.88
C PHE A 36 18.45 37.38 4.69
N ASN A 37 17.52 36.73 3.99
CA ASN A 37 16.39 36.03 4.61
C ASN A 37 16.72 34.54 4.76
N LEU A 38 16.63 34.03 5.99
CA LEU A 38 16.82 32.63 6.33
C LEU A 38 15.46 31.97 6.56
N TYR A 39 15.15 30.94 5.80
CA TYR A 39 13.89 30.20 5.92
C TYR A 39 14.13 28.81 6.50
N THR A 40 13.36 28.44 7.52
CA THR A 40 13.43 27.12 8.18
C THR A 40 12.04 26.58 8.44
N ASP A 41 11.89 25.26 8.39
CA ASP A 41 10.66 24.55 8.76
C ASP A 41 10.60 24.14 10.23
N HIS A 42 11.64 24.45 11.01
CA HIS A 42 11.72 24.12 12.42
C HIS A 42 11.54 25.36 13.30
N CYS A 43 10.32 25.56 13.78
CA CYS A 43 9.89 26.75 14.53
C CYS A 43 10.82 27.11 15.71
N ASN A 44 11.38 26.13 16.44
CA ASN A 44 12.27 26.44 17.57
C ASN A 44 13.56 27.18 17.15
N LEU A 45 14.06 26.97 15.92
CA LEU A 45 15.28 27.62 15.45
C LEU A 45 15.09 29.12 15.25
N LYS A 46 13.86 29.57 14.95
CA LYS A 46 13.49 30.99 14.91
C LYS A 46 13.78 31.69 16.22
N PHE A 47 13.49 31.04 17.36
CA PHE A 47 13.70 31.61 18.68
C PHE A 47 15.16 31.53 19.14
N ILE A 48 15.84 30.43 18.79
CA ILE A 48 17.24 30.19 19.18
C ILE A 48 18.20 31.11 18.42
N PHE A 49 17.94 31.35 17.13
CA PHE A 49 18.77 32.16 16.24
C PHE A 49 18.13 33.50 15.90
N SER A 50 17.19 34.01 16.70
CA SER A 50 16.74 35.39 16.51
C SER A 50 17.78 36.35 17.10
N PRO A 51 18.29 37.33 16.33
CA PRO A 51 19.21 38.34 16.86
C PRO A 51 18.53 39.31 17.85
N THR A 52 17.19 39.31 17.91
CA THR A 52 16.37 40.24 18.71
C THR A 52 15.63 39.58 19.88
N ALA A 53 15.62 38.25 20.00
CA ALA A 53 14.88 37.55 21.05
C ALA A 53 15.75 37.29 22.30
N VAL A 54 15.23 37.65 23.48
CA VAL A 54 15.83 37.30 24.78
C VAL A 54 15.36 35.89 25.15
N VAL A 55 16.26 34.90 25.10
CA VAL A 55 15.90 33.49 25.32
C VAL A 55 15.76 33.19 26.82
N ALA A 56 14.53 32.95 27.27
CA ALA A 56 14.25 32.26 28.53
C ALA A 56 13.87 30.81 28.26
N SER A 57 14.58 29.87 28.88
CA SER A 57 14.31 28.42 28.98
C SER A 57 14.66 27.51 27.78
N VAL A 58 15.96 27.20 27.61
CA VAL A 58 16.41 25.95 26.96
C VAL A 58 17.15 25.10 28.00
N PRO A 59 16.94 23.78 28.09
CA PRO A 59 17.67 22.91 29.01
C PRO A 59 19.20 23.03 28.84
N LYS A 60 19.92 23.20 29.97
CA LYS A 60 21.35 23.56 30.05
C LYS A 60 22.31 22.68 29.22
N TYR A 61 21.96 21.42 28.95
CA TYR A 61 22.83 20.48 28.20
C TYR A 61 22.70 20.60 26.68
N THR A 62 21.51 20.94 26.17
CA THR A 62 21.27 21.21 24.74
C THR A 62 21.66 22.64 24.37
N ALA A 63 21.60 23.55 25.35
CA ALA A 63 21.87 24.96 25.20
C ALA A 63 23.31 25.26 24.75
N GLN A 64 24.35 24.62 25.32
CA GLN A 64 25.75 25.04 25.08
C GLN A 64 26.25 24.89 23.63
N LYS A 65 25.72 23.95 22.84
CA LYS A 65 26.13 23.80 21.43
C LYS A 65 25.39 24.78 20.53
N LEU A 66 24.08 24.90 20.72
CA LEU A 66 23.22 25.81 19.99
C LEU A 66 23.56 27.29 20.30
N GLU A 67 23.89 27.61 21.55
CA GLU A 67 24.36 28.94 21.97
C GLU A 67 25.65 29.34 21.27
N ARG A 68 26.63 28.42 21.15
CA ARG A 68 27.87 28.68 20.41
C ARG A 68 27.62 28.96 18.93
N TRP A 69 26.68 28.24 18.33
CA TRP A 69 26.27 28.51 16.96
C TRP A 69 25.50 29.82 16.84
N ALA A 70 24.65 30.18 17.80
CA ALA A 70 23.96 31.45 17.83
C ALA A 70 24.94 32.64 17.88
N LEU A 71 26.03 32.53 18.67
CA LEU A 71 27.09 33.53 18.71
C LEU A 71 27.79 33.71 17.35
N LEU A 72 27.97 32.62 16.59
CA LEU A 72 28.54 32.69 15.24
C LEU A 72 27.57 33.41 14.28
N LEU A 73 26.27 33.12 14.40
CA LEU A 73 25.25 33.74 13.56
C LEU A 73 25.11 35.25 13.82
N MET A 74 25.41 35.74 15.03
CA MET A 74 25.42 37.18 15.33
C MET A 74 26.40 37.99 14.47
N GLY A 75 27.39 37.35 13.82
CA GLY A 75 28.29 38.01 12.86
C GLY A 75 27.63 38.37 11.52
N TYR A 76 26.40 37.89 11.26
CA TYR A 76 25.68 38.09 10.01
C TYR A 76 24.43 38.95 10.21
N SER A 77 24.08 39.73 9.19
CA SER A 77 22.80 40.45 9.13
C SER A 77 21.75 39.57 8.45
N TYR A 78 20.78 39.04 9.20
CA TYR A 78 19.73 38.21 8.64
C TYR A 78 18.38 38.32 9.37
N VAL A 79 17.32 37.92 8.67
CA VAL A 79 15.97 37.75 9.22
C VAL A 79 15.56 36.29 9.07
N ILE A 80 15.20 35.65 10.18
CA ILE A 80 14.77 34.24 10.20
C ILE A 80 13.25 34.11 10.16
N HIS A 81 12.75 33.33 9.22
CA HIS A 81 11.34 33.05 8.98
C HIS A 81 11.06 31.56 9.16
N ASP A 82 9.94 31.24 9.82
CA ASP A 82 9.40 29.90 9.84
C ASP A 82 8.46 29.67 8.64
N ILE A 83 8.62 28.54 7.94
CA ILE A 83 7.72 28.10 6.86
C ILE A 83 7.19 26.71 7.23
N PRO A 84 5.89 26.41 7.09
CA PRO A 84 5.40 25.05 7.26
C PRO A 84 6.14 24.06 6.34
N GLY A 85 6.56 22.91 6.86
CA GLY A 85 7.33 21.92 6.09
C GLY A 85 6.65 21.47 4.79
N GLU A 86 5.32 21.44 4.75
CA GLU A 86 4.52 21.14 3.56
C GLU A 86 4.75 22.12 2.38
N VAL A 87 5.17 23.35 2.69
CA VAL A 87 5.42 24.43 1.71
C VAL A 87 6.92 24.52 1.36
N ASN A 88 7.80 23.93 2.17
CA ASN A 88 9.26 23.99 1.99
C ASN A 88 9.80 22.97 0.95
N VAL A 89 9.11 22.87 -0.19
CA VAL A 89 9.36 21.86 -1.24
C VAL A 89 10.79 21.99 -1.82
N TRP A 90 11.32 23.21 -1.90
CA TRP A 90 12.63 23.48 -2.51
C TRP A 90 13.80 22.95 -1.67
N ALA A 91 13.78 23.11 -0.35
CA ALA A 91 14.82 22.58 0.53
C ALA A 91 14.80 21.03 0.51
N ASP A 92 13.60 20.46 0.50
CA ASP A 92 13.39 19.01 0.47
C ASP A 92 13.89 18.41 -0.86
N LEU A 93 13.62 19.08 -1.98
CA LEU A 93 14.09 18.69 -3.31
C LEU A 93 15.62 18.79 -3.44
N LEU A 94 16.24 19.88 -2.97
CA LEU A 94 17.69 20.07 -3.05
C LEU A 94 18.46 19.11 -2.13
N SER A 95 17.92 18.79 -0.94
CA SER A 95 18.53 17.81 -0.03
C SER A 95 18.62 16.39 -0.62
N ARG A 96 17.78 16.09 -1.61
CA ARG A 96 17.69 14.79 -2.28
C ARG A 96 18.35 14.77 -3.66
N TRP A 97 18.74 15.95 -4.19
CA TRP A 97 19.35 16.06 -5.50
C TRP A 97 20.81 15.57 -5.44
N GLY A 98 21.09 14.43 -6.08
CA GLY A 98 22.46 13.90 -6.22
C GLY A 98 22.87 12.80 -5.23
N SER A 99 21.94 12.14 -4.53
CA SER A 99 22.29 10.96 -3.72
C SER A 99 22.82 9.84 -4.63
N THR A 100 24.09 9.47 -4.49
CA THR A 100 24.70 8.34 -5.23
C THR A 100 24.12 7.03 -4.75
N LEU A 101 23.62 6.22 -5.69
CA LEU A 101 22.95 4.95 -5.42
C LEU A 101 23.96 3.79 -5.51
N PRO A 102 24.02 2.88 -4.52
CA PRO A 102 24.80 1.64 -4.65
C PRO A 102 24.22 0.77 -5.77
N SER A 103 25.08 0.43 -6.74
CA SER A 103 24.71 -0.23 -7.99
C SER A 103 24.94 -1.74 -7.90
N ILE A 104 23.84 -2.51 -7.93
CA ILE A 104 23.83 -3.99 -8.07
C ILE A 104 22.42 -4.35 -8.60
N CYS A 105 22.17 -4.43 -9.92
CA CYS A 105 21.07 -5.19 -10.58
C CYS A 105 20.76 -4.67 -12.01
N ALA A 106 20.22 -5.56 -12.85
CA ALA A 106 19.91 -5.34 -14.27
C ALA A 106 18.77 -4.33 -14.53
N ILE A 107 17.70 -4.33 -13.71
CA ILE A 107 16.60 -3.35 -13.83
C ILE A 107 17.08 -1.91 -13.57
N LYS A 108 18.16 -1.74 -12.80
CA LYS A 108 18.67 -0.42 -12.38
C LYS A 108 19.23 0.43 -13.52
N GLN A 109 19.43 -0.16 -14.71
CA GLN A 109 19.93 0.53 -15.90
C GLN A 109 18.82 1.04 -16.83
N GLN A 110 17.55 0.67 -16.57
CA GLN A 110 16.43 1.07 -17.41
C GLN A 110 15.75 2.33 -16.86
N PRO A 111 15.40 3.32 -17.73
CA PRO A 111 14.66 4.49 -17.28
C PRO A 111 13.25 4.10 -16.84
N LEU A 112 12.89 4.44 -15.60
CA LEU A 112 11.55 4.23 -15.07
C LEU A 112 10.63 5.37 -15.54
N LEU A 113 9.64 5.06 -16.39
CA LEU A 113 8.56 6.00 -16.68
C LEU A 113 7.68 6.15 -15.44
N ILE A 114 7.16 7.36 -15.20
CA ILE A 114 6.36 7.67 -14.01
C ILE A 114 5.05 6.85 -14.00
N SER A 115 4.35 6.77 -15.13
CA SER A 115 3.10 6.00 -15.27
C SER A 115 3.17 5.11 -16.52
N PRO A 116 3.90 3.98 -16.47
CA PRO A 116 4.18 3.15 -17.65
C PRO A 116 2.92 2.62 -18.34
N LEU A 117 1.89 2.26 -17.58
CA LEU A 117 0.63 1.70 -18.12
C LEU A 117 -0.20 2.68 -18.95
N ARG A 118 0.15 3.97 -18.95
CA ARG A 118 -0.50 5.00 -19.77
C ARG A 118 0.28 5.34 -21.03
N ASP A 119 1.45 4.78 -21.22
CA ASP A 119 2.22 4.97 -22.44
C ASP A 119 1.62 4.08 -23.53
N ASP A 120 1.27 4.69 -24.67
CA ASP A 120 0.78 3.94 -25.84
C ASP A 120 1.81 2.92 -26.35
N LYS A 121 3.09 3.10 -25.99
CA LYS A 121 4.19 2.18 -26.31
C LYS A 121 4.37 1.06 -25.28
N PHE A 122 3.58 1.03 -24.20
CA PHE A 122 3.69 -0.03 -23.20
C PHE A 122 3.24 -1.37 -23.78
N VAL A 123 4.20 -2.27 -23.96
CA VAL A 123 3.94 -3.63 -24.44
C VAL A 123 3.63 -4.51 -23.24
N TRP A 124 2.42 -5.06 -23.15
CA TRP A 124 2.07 -5.97 -22.04
C TRP A 124 2.95 -7.22 -22.04
N PRO A 125 3.43 -7.68 -20.86
CA PRO A 125 4.11 -8.96 -20.75
C PRO A 125 3.09 -10.09 -21.02
N THR A 126 3.45 -10.97 -21.94
CA THR A 126 2.66 -12.16 -22.33
C THR A 126 3.49 -13.41 -22.13
N PHE A 127 2.82 -14.56 -22.04
CA PHE A 127 3.52 -15.86 -22.02
C PHE A 127 4.41 -16.06 -23.24
N VAL A 128 4.03 -15.54 -24.41
CA VAL A 128 4.86 -15.56 -25.63
C VAL A 128 6.14 -14.76 -25.42
N SER A 129 6.03 -13.53 -24.90
CA SER A 129 7.20 -12.69 -24.67
C SER A 129 8.17 -13.28 -23.64
N ILE A 130 7.65 -14.05 -22.68
CA ILE A 130 8.47 -14.80 -21.72
C ILE A 130 9.16 -15.96 -22.43
N ALA A 131 8.44 -16.74 -23.24
CA ALA A 131 9.02 -17.86 -23.98
C ALA A 131 10.08 -17.40 -24.99
N GLU A 132 9.85 -16.32 -25.71
CA GLU A 132 10.84 -15.69 -26.61
C GLU A 132 12.11 -15.30 -25.86
N ALA A 133 11.97 -14.67 -24.68
CA ALA A 133 13.10 -14.31 -23.84
C ALA A 133 13.88 -15.55 -23.37
N GLN A 134 13.18 -16.64 -23.02
CA GLN A 134 13.81 -17.90 -22.61
C GLN A 134 14.62 -18.55 -23.74
N VAL A 135 14.09 -18.57 -24.97
CA VAL A 135 14.75 -19.14 -26.15
C VAL A 135 16.01 -18.36 -26.55
N ALA A 136 16.03 -17.04 -26.30
CA ALA A 136 17.19 -16.20 -26.60
C ALA A 136 18.41 -16.47 -25.70
N VAL A 137 18.26 -17.24 -24.61
CA VAL A 137 19.36 -17.59 -23.69
C VAL A 137 20.05 -18.86 -24.18
N PRO A 138 21.40 -18.87 -24.31
CA PRO A 138 22.13 -20.08 -24.72
C PRO A 138 22.03 -21.21 -23.67
N ASP A 139 22.00 -22.47 -24.13
CA ASP A 139 21.75 -23.67 -23.30
C ASP A 139 22.85 -23.97 -22.24
N ASP A 140 24.02 -23.35 -22.36
CA ASP A 140 25.14 -23.49 -21.42
C ASP A 140 24.83 -22.84 -20.05
N VAL A 141 24.17 -21.68 -20.03
CA VAL A 141 23.69 -20.99 -18.81
C VAL A 141 22.60 -21.81 -18.10
N LEU A 142 21.83 -22.57 -18.88
CA LEU A 142 20.71 -23.39 -18.41
C LEU A 142 21.15 -24.68 -17.71
N SER A 143 22.30 -25.25 -18.11
CA SER A 143 22.87 -26.48 -17.52
C SER A 143 23.26 -26.35 -16.04
N GLY A 144 23.44 -25.13 -15.54
CA GLY A 144 23.74 -24.84 -14.13
C GLY A 144 22.52 -24.69 -13.22
N MET A 145 21.29 -24.68 -13.76
CA MET A 145 20.06 -24.53 -12.98
C MET A 145 19.48 -25.90 -12.60
N ALA A 146 19.64 -26.28 -11.33
CA ALA A 146 19.13 -27.56 -10.82
C ALA A 146 17.60 -27.64 -10.94
N LYS A 147 17.10 -28.73 -11.54
CA LYS A 147 15.67 -29.07 -11.73
C LYS A 147 14.88 -28.21 -12.74
N SER A 148 15.48 -27.88 -13.89
CA SER A 148 14.66 -27.51 -15.05
C SER A 148 13.81 -28.72 -15.47
N LYS A 149 12.48 -28.57 -15.40
CA LYS A 149 11.55 -29.44 -16.11
C LYS A 149 10.89 -28.59 -17.20
N ASP A 150 10.92 -29.08 -18.43
CA ASP A 150 9.99 -28.61 -19.45
C ASP A 150 8.59 -29.10 -19.01
N ALA A 151 7.73 -28.23 -18.47
CA ALA A 151 6.38 -28.64 -18.09
C ALA A 151 5.31 -27.95 -18.97
N ALA A 152 4.60 -28.81 -19.70
CA ALA A 152 3.17 -28.88 -20.04
C ALA A 152 2.38 -27.66 -20.57
N HIS A 153 2.81 -26.42 -20.44
CA HIS A 153 2.03 -25.28 -20.95
C HIS A 153 2.43 -24.90 -22.37
N LEU A 154 1.79 -25.60 -23.31
CA LEU A 154 1.80 -25.24 -24.73
C LEU A 154 1.01 -23.95 -24.92
N VAL A 155 1.70 -22.83 -25.15
CA VAL A 155 1.01 -21.62 -25.63
C VAL A 155 0.80 -21.80 -27.12
N VAL A 156 -0.42 -22.19 -27.52
CA VAL A 156 -0.82 -22.27 -28.93
C VAL A 156 -1.43 -20.95 -29.32
N LEU A 157 -0.74 -20.22 -30.19
CA LEU A 157 -1.29 -19.01 -30.78
C LEU A 157 -2.35 -19.35 -31.82
N ALA A 158 -3.25 -18.40 -32.10
CA ALA A 158 -4.23 -18.53 -33.19
C ALA A 158 -3.56 -18.76 -34.57
N SER A 159 -2.27 -18.43 -34.70
CA SER A 159 -1.42 -18.71 -35.87
C SER A 159 -0.94 -20.17 -35.97
N GLY A 160 -1.23 -21.02 -34.99
CA GLY A 160 -0.79 -22.41 -34.93
C GLY A 160 0.65 -22.62 -34.40
N GLN A 161 1.36 -21.55 -34.02
CA GLN A 161 2.67 -21.66 -33.37
C GLN A 161 2.54 -22.07 -31.91
N SER A 162 3.34 -23.06 -31.50
CA SER A 162 3.44 -23.55 -30.13
C SER A 162 4.74 -23.12 -29.47
N TRP A 163 4.62 -22.62 -28.24
CA TRP A 163 5.75 -22.27 -27.39
C TRP A 163 5.74 -23.10 -26.11
N PHE A 164 6.92 -23.48 -25.63
CA PHE A 164 7.12 -24.15 -24.35
C PHE A 164 7.70 -23.16 -23.34
N LEU A 165 7.09 -23.09 -22.16
CA LEU A 165 7.63 -22.31 -21.04
C LEU A 165 8.50 -23.20 -20.17
N ARG A 166 9.70 -22.74 -19.87
CA ARG A 166 10.58 -23.40 -18.89
C ARG A 166 10.16 -23.01 -17.47
N LEU A 167 10.06 -24.02 -16.61
CA LEU A 167 9.79 -23.87 -15.19
C LEU A 167 11.03 -24.27 -14.38
N VAL A 168 11.28 -23.52 -13.32
CA VAL A 168 12.23 -23.87 -12.26
C VAL A 168 11.39 -23.98 -10.99
N ASP A 169 11.52 -25.06 -10.23
CA ASP A 169 10.71 -25.32 -9.02
C ASP A 169 9.19 -25.09 -9.22
N ASP A 170 8.66 -25.57 -10.36
CA ASP A 170 7.24 -25.44 -10.77
C ASP A 170 6.75 -23.98 -11.01
N VAL A 171 7.67 -23.02 -11.13
CA VAL A 171 7.38 -21.59 -11.37
C VAL A 171 8.03 -21.08 -12.66
N ILE A 172 7.27 -20.27 -13.40
CA ILE A 172 7.69 -19.17 -14.30
C ILE A 172 9.16 -18.74 -14.32
N TRP A 173 10.10 -19.37 -15.04
CA TRP A 173 11.46 -18.81 -15.06
C TRP A 173 11.59 -17.60 -16.02
N VAL A 174 12.13 -16.47 -15.55
CA VAL A 174 12.42 -15.30 -16.39
C VAL A 174 13.93 -15.05 -16.46
N PRO A 175 14.54 -14.98 -17.65
CA PRO A 175 15.97 -14.76 -17.80
C PRO A 175 16.47 -13.45 -17.19
N ALA A 176 17.65 -13.48 -16.56
CA ALA A 176 18.32 -12.29 -16.01
C ALA A 176 18.67 -11.23 -17.09
N ALA A 177 18.90 -11.66 -18.33
CA ALA A 177 19.18 -10.77 -19.46
C ALA A 177 17.94 -9.99 -19.94
N ALA A 178 16.72 -10.43 -19.59
CA ALA A 178 15.47 -9.84 -20.04
C ALA A 178 15.00 -8.69 -19.13
N ALA A 179 15.87 -7.71 -18.88
CA ALA A 179 15.64 -6.63 -17.90
C ALA A 179 14.38 -5.79 -18.18
N GLU A 180 14.08 -5.51 -19.46
CA GLU A 180 12.85 -4.79 -19.84
C GLU A 180 11.58 -5.61 -19.58
N LEU A 181 11.63 -6.93 -19.77
CA LEU A 181 10.51 -7.81 -19.46
C LEU A 181 10.28 -7.88 -17.95
N GLN A 182 11.34 -8.07 -17.16
CA GLN A 182 11.27 -8.04 -15.70
C GLN A 182 10.70 -6.72 -15.18
N LEU A 183 11.12 -5.58 -15.76
CA LEU A 183 10.58 -4.28 -15.39
C LEU A 183 9.08 -4.19 -15.67
N ARG A 184 8.62 -4.66 -16.83
CA ARG A 184 7.18 -4.67 -17.17
C ARG A 184 6.38 -5.59 -16.24
N LEU A 185 6.92 -6.74 -15.85
CA LEU A 185 6.32 -7.61 -14.84
C LEU A 185 6.18 -6.90 -13.49
N CYS A 186 7.24 -6.20 -13.04
CA CYS A 186 7.19 -5.35 -11.85
C CYS A 186 6.12 -4.26 -11.94
N VAL A 187 5.97 -3.61 -13.10
CA VAL A 187 4.91 -2.62 -13.33
C VAL A 187 3.53 -3.26 -13.17
N CYS A 188 3.26 -4.40 -13.81
CA CYS A 188 1.96 -5.07 -13.73
C CYS A 188 1.63 -5.56 -12.31
N ALA A 189 2.62 -6.08 -11.57
CA ALA A 189 2.43 -6.61 -10.22
C ALA A 189 2.44 -5.52 -9.12
N HIS A 190 2.85 -4.29 -9.45
CA HIS A 190 2.87 -3.17 -8.51
C HIS A 190 1.75 -2.18 -8.75
N ALA A 191 1.50 -1.84 -10.01
CA ALA A 191 0.53 -0.86 -10.46
C ALA A 191 -0.77 -1.53 -10.91
N SER A 192 -1.64 -0.83 -11.64
CA SER A 192 -2.92 -1.39 -12.11
C SER A 192 -3.80 -1.90 -10.94
N LEU A 193 -4.37 -3.09 -11.07
CA LEU A 193 -5.20 -3.80 -10.08
C LEU A 193 -4.39 -4.28 -8.85
N ALA A 194 -3.06 -4.13 -8.84
CA ALA A 194 -2.26 -4.33 -7.62
C ALA A 194 -2.24 -3.10 -6.71
N GLY A 195 -2.60 -1.92 -7.22
CA GLY A 195 -2.84 -0.71 -6.44
C GLY A 195 -1.66 -0.18 -5.61
N HIS A 196 -0.43 -0.19 -6.12
CA HIS A 196 0.73 0.46 -5.48
C HIS A 196 1.00 -0.01 -4.05
N ARG A 197 0.85 -1.33 -3.82
CA ARG A 197 1.08 -1.98 -2.51
C ARG A 197 2.58 -2.01 -2.16
N THR A 198 2.89 -2.52 -0.96
CA THR A 198 4.27 -2.59 -0.46
C THR A 198 5.13 -3.52 -1.32
N ALA A 199 6.45 -3.34 -1.27
CA ALA A 199 7.41 -4.20 -1.97
C ALA A 199 7.20 -5.69 -1.62
N THR A 200 6.89 -5.99 -0.36
CA THR A 200 6.56 -7.35 0.09
C THR A 200 5.33 -7.95 -0.60
N ALA A 201 4.28 -7.14 -0.82
CA ALA A 201 3.07 -7.59 -1.48
C ALA A 201 3.29 -7.78 -2.99
N THR A 202 4.01 -6.85 -3.63
CA THR A 202 4.39 -6.97 -5.04
C THR A 202 5.28 -8.19 -5.26
N LEU A 203 6.25 -8.45 -4.38
CA LEU A 203 7.11 -9.62 -4.46
C LEU A 203 6.31 -10.92 -4.34
N SER A 204 5.44 -11.04 -3.34
CA SER A 204 4.61 -12.23 -3.15
C SER A 204 3.69 -12.50 -4.34
N SER A 205 3.14 -11.45 -4.96
CA SER A 205 2.36 -11.60 -6.20
C SER A 205 3.21 -12.11 -7.36
N LEU A 206 4.45 -11.63 -7.49
CA LEU A 206 5.37 -12.10 -8.53
C LEU A 206 5.84 -13.52 -8.27
N GLU A 207 6.22 -13.87 -7.03
CA GLU A 207 6.67 -15.23 -6.65
C GLU A 207 5.62 -16.30 -6.95
N SER A 208 4.32 -15.96 -6.87
CA SER A 208 3.24 -16.88 -7.27
C SER A 208 3.14 -17.13 -8.77
N PHE A 209 3.77 -16.29 -9.60
CA PHE A 209 3.67 -16.34 -11.05
C PHE A 209 5.01 -16.68 -11.73
N CYS A 210 6.08 -15.99 -11.35
CA CYS A 210 7.40 -16.12 -11.95
C CYS A 210 8.55 -15.86 -10.98
N GLN A 211 9.76 -16.25 -11.40
CA GLN A 211 11.00 -16.05 -10.68
C GLN A 211 12.16 -15.69 -11.61
N TRP A 212 13.06 -14.85 -11.12
CA TRP A 212 14.35 -14.56 -11.74
C TRP A 212 15.43 -14.32 -10.68
N THR A 213 16.70 -14.39 -11.11
CA THR A 213 17.84 -14.16 -10.24
C THR A 213 17.86 -12.72 -9.74
N GLY A 214 17.84 -12.52 -8.41
CA GLY A 214 17.85 -11.18 -7.81
C GLY A 214 16.47 -10.50 -7.69
N MET A 215 15.38 -11.24 -7.93
CA MET A 215 14.01 -10.70 -7.95
C MET A 215 13.62 -9.87 -6.72
N LYS A 216 13.97 -10.33 -5.52
CA LYS A 216 13.67 -9.59 -4.28
C LYS A 216 14.27 -8.19 -4.27
N ASP A 217 15.54 -8.07 -4.62
CA ASP A 217 16.27 -6.80 -4.62
C ASP A 217 15.76 -5.87 -5.73
N ASP A 218 15.40 -6.45 -6.88
CA ASP A 218 14.81 -5.74 -8.01
C ASP A 218 13.44 -5.15 -7.69
N VAL A 219 12.55 -5.96 -7.10
CA VAL A 219 11.21 -5.52 -6.70
C VAL A 219 11.31 -4.45 -5.62
N GLU A 220 12.16 -4.64 -4.61
CA GLU A 220 12.36 -3.62 -3.56
C GLU A 220 12.91 -2.32 -4.14
N PHE A 221 13.88 -2.41 -5.05
CA PHE A 221 14.46 -1.25 -5.72
C PHE A 221 13.44 -0.48 -6.56
N PHE A 222 12.60 -1.21 -7.31
CA PHE A 222 11.55 -0.66 -8.15
C PHE A 222 10.49 0.06 -7.31
N VAL A 223 9.91 -0.63 -6.31
CA VAL A 223 8.84 -0.07 -5.47
C VAL A 223 9.32 1.15 -4.68
N ARG A 224 10.55 1.13 -4.16
CA ARG A 224 11.12 2.29 -3.44
C ARG A 224 11.25 3.54 -4.30
N ARG A 225 11.30 3.40 -5.63
CA ARG A 225 11.40 4.51 -6.59
C ARG A 225 10.09 4.86 -7.27
N CYS A 226 9.01 4.13 -6.99
CA CYS A 226 7.70 4.50 -7.48
C CYS A 226 7.32 5.89 -6.93
N LEU A 227 7.28 6.90 -7.80
CA LEU A 227 6.96 8.27 -7.42
C LEU A 227 5.53 8.41 -6.88
N HIS A 228 4.62 7.55 -7.34
CA HIS A 228 3.25 7.46 -6.83
C HIS A 228 3.21 6.94 -5.38
N CYS A 229 4.09 6.01 -5.01
CA CYS A 229 4.22 5.54 -3.62
C CYS A 229 4.98 6.51 -2.71
N ALA A 230 6.05 7.12 -3.22
CA ALA A 230 6.90 8.02 -2.45
C ALA A 230 6.12 9.25 -1.95
N SER A 231 5.28 9.82 -2.82
CA SER A 231 4.39 10.95 -2.47
C SER A 231 3.26 10.58 -1.51
N ALA A 232 2.92 9.29 -1.39
CA ALA A 232 1.84 8.80 -0.53
C ALA A 232 2.33 8.28 0.84
N SER A 233 3.65 8.31 1.10
CA SER A 233 4.27 7.75 2.29
C SER A 233 4.23 8.71 3.49
N GLY A 234 3.72 8.26 4.63
CA GLY A 234 3.69 9.04 5.87
C GLY A 234 2.90 8.36 7.00
N GLY A 235 3.31 8.60 8.25
CA GLY A 235 2.59 8.20 9.47
C GLY A 235 3.44 7.35 10.44
N ALA A 236 3.45 7.75 11.70
CA ALA A 236 4.10 6.99 12.77
C ALA A 236 3.32 5.69 13.10
N PRO A 237 4.01 4.59 13.46
CA PRO A 237 3.36 3.44 14.09
C PRO A 237 2.77 3.87 15.44
N ARG A 238 1.57 3.41 15.75
CA ARG A 238 0.86 3.73 17.00
C ARG A 238 0.59 2.46 17.80
N PRO A 239 0.55 2.55 19.14
CA PRO A 239 0.35 1.39 20.01
C PRO A 239 -1.01 0.73 19.74
N LEU A 240 -1.04 -0.60 19.90
CA LEU A 240 -2.25 -1.41 19.79
C LEU A 240 -3.20 -1.05 20.95
N GLY A 241 -4.44 -0.68 20.61
CA GLY A 241 -5.54 -0.61 21.58
C GLY A 241 -6.27 -1.95 21.67
N GLU A 242 -6.92 -2.20 22.79
CA GLU A 242 -7.89 -3.31 22.90
C GLU A 242 -9.07 -3.02 21.97
N ALA A 243 -9.23 -3.84 20.94
CA ALA A 243 -10.36 -3.80 20.02
C ALA A 243 -11.19 -5.08 20.14
N LEU A 244 -12.50 -4.97 19.94
CA LEU A 244 -13.36 -6.14 19.77
C LEU A 244 -12.92 -6.92 18.52
N HIS A 245 -12.88 -8.24 18.64
CA HIS A 245 -12.47 -9.12 17.55
C HIS A 245 -13.45 -10.27 17.34
N SER A 246 -13.67 -10.63 16.08
CA SER A 246 -14.42 -11.81 15.69
C SER A 246 -13.52 -12.86 15.05
N THR A 247 -13.80 -14.13 15.31
CA THR A 247 -13.14 -15.27 14.67
C THR A 247 -13.89 -15.80 13.44
N VAL A 248 -15.13 -15.33 13.20
CA VAL A 248 -15.96 -15.79 12.08
C VAL A 248 -16.28 -14.66 11.11
N PRO A 249 -16.24 -14.91 9.78
CA PRO A 249 -16.69 -13.95 8.78
C PRO A 249 -18.10 -13.45 9.07
N ASN A 250 -18.34 -12.16 8.85
CA ASN A 250 -19.58 -11.47 9.18
C ASN A 250 -20.01 -11.55 10.67
N GLY A 251 -19.12 -11.94 11.59
CA GLY A 251 -19.42 -12.01 13.02
C GLY A 251 -19.30 -10.68 13.76
N LEU A 252 -18.51 -9.74 13.22
CA LEU A 252 -18.35 -8.38 13.74
C LEU A 252 -18.04 -7.45 12.57
N ILE A 253 -18.76 -6.34 12.48
CA ILE A 253 -18.46 -5.28 11.52
C ILE A 253 -18.11 -3.99 12.23
N HIS A 254 -17.10 -3.31 11.68
CA HIS A 254 -16.72 -1.97 12.08
C HIS A 254 -17.05 -1.02 10.95
N TRP A 255 -17.52 0.19 11.26
CA TRP A 255 -17.66 1.23 10.25
C TRP A 255 -17.30 2.60 10.76
N ASP A 256 -16.84 3.45 9.85
CA ASP A 256 -16.50 4.84 10.14
C ASP A 256 -16.41 5.66 8.82
N PHE A 257 -16.53 6.99 8.92
CA PHE A 257 -16.45 7.91 7.79
C PHE A 257 -15.03 8.45 7.61
N VAL A 258 -14.57 8.51 6.36
CA VAL A 258 -13.39 9.29 5.96
C VAL A 258 -13.84 10.53 5.21
N PHE A 259 -13.35 11.71 5.61
CA PHE A 259 -13.48 12.91 4.78
C PHE A 259 -12.46 12.86 3.63
N MET A 260 -12.95 12.93 2.40
CA MET A 260 -12.15 12.83 1.18
C MET A 260 -11.99 14.17 0.45
N GLY A 261 -12.64 15.23 0.93
CA GLY A 261 -12.73 16.51 0.23
C GLY A 261 -13.83 16.54 -0.83
N ALA A 262 -14.21 17.74 -1.26
CA ALA A 262 -15.27 17.93 -2.24
C ALA A 262 -14.91 17.27 -3.58
N SER A 263 -15.78 16.37 -4.06
CA SER A 263 -15.65 15.72 -5.36
C SER A 263 -16.42 16.46 -6.46
N LYS A 264 -16.24 16.02 -7.72
CA LYS A 264 -17.07 16.44 -8.86
C LYS A 264 -18.52 15.96 -8.76
N THR A 265 -18.77 14.84 -8.08
CA THR A 265 -20.12 14.25 -7.92
C THR A 265 -20.89 14.86 -6.75
N GLY A 266 -20.25 15.72 -5.95
CA GLY A 266 -20.83 16.30 -4.72
C GLY A 266 -20.56 15.47 -3.46
N ASP A 267 -19.97 14.28 -3.61
CA ASP A 267 -19.51 13.44 -2.51
C ASP A 267 -18.35 14.09 -1.75
N LYS A 268 -18.41 14.05 -0.42
CA LYS A 268 -17.38 14.63 0.47
C LYS A 268 -16.81 13.60 1.44
N TYR A 269 -17.59 12.56 1.73
CA TYR A 269 -17.30 11.54 2.70
C TYR A 269 -17.29 10.17 2.03
N LEU A 270 -16.57 9.23 2.62
CA LEU A 270 -16.53 7.83 2.23
C LEU A 270 -16.81 6.99 3.47
N LEU A 271 -17.95 6.33 3.51
CA LEU A 271 -18.25 5.37 4.57
C LEU A 271 -17.45 4.09 4.29
N VAL A 272 -16.63 3.69 5.25
CA VAL A 272 -15.86 2.45 5.21
C VAL A 272 -16.56 1.46 6.11
N VAL A 273 -17.06 0.35 5.56
CA VAL A 273 -17.61 -0.78 6.32
C VAL A 273 -16.65 -1.94 6.20
N LYS A 274 -16.24 -2.53 7.33
CA LYS A 274 -15.21 -3.55 7.39
C LYS A 274 -15.66 -4.74 8.24
N CYS A 275 -15.54 -5.95 7.72
CA CYS A 275 -15.63 -7.16 8.55
C CYS A 275 -14.34 -7.37 9.35
N ASP A 276 -14.45 -7.65 10.65
CA ASP A 276 -13.24 -7.88 11.45
C ASP A 276 -12.54 -9.19 11.08
N ALA A 277 -13.23 -10.34 11.03
CA ALA A 277 -12.58 -11.62 10.81
C ALA A 277 -11.94 -11.74 9.42
N SER A 278 -12.72 -11.48 8.36
CA SER A 278 -12.27 -11.63 6.97
C SER A 278 -11.48 -10.43 6.46
N LYS A 279 -11.47 -9.30 7.19
CA LYS A 279 -10.92 -8.01 6.75
C LYS A 279 -11.53 -7.47 5.45
N MET A 280 -12.68 -8.00 4.99
CA MET A 280 -13.42 -7.51 3.82
C MET A 280 -13.85 -6.06 4.05
N VAL A 281 -13.70 -5.21 3.03
CA VAL A 281 -14.00 -3.77 3.10
C VAL A 281 -14.96 -3.37 2.00
N TRP A 282 -16.03 -2.66 2.35
CA TRP A 282 -16.92 -1.97 1.42
C TRP A 282 -16.79 -0.45 1.58
N LEU A 283 -16.83 0.25 0.46
CA LEU A 283 -16.61 1.69 0.37
C LEU A 283 -17.84 2.35 -0.26
N PHE A 284 -18.47 3.28 0.45
CA PHE A 284 -19.66 3.99 -0.03
C PHE A 284 -19.45 5.51 -0.05
N PRO A 285 -19.37 6.14 -1.24
CA PRO A 285 -19.30 7.59 -1.37
C PRO A 285 -20.58 8.25 -0.85
N ALA A 286 -20.44 9.34 -0.10
CA ALA A 286 -21.54 10.07 0.50
C ALA A 286 -21.35 11.60 0.37
N PRO A 287 -22.40 12.35 -0.02
CA PRO A 287 -22.39 13.81 0.02
C PRO A 287 -22.27 14.35 1.45
N GLU A 288 -22.95 13.70 2.38
CA GLU A 288 -23.00 14.05 3.79
C GLU A 288 -22.99 12.80 4.66
N ALA A 289 -22.34 12.87 5.81
CA ALA A 289 -22.44 11.83 6.82
C ALA A 289 -23.84 11.90 7.44
N THR A 290 -24.74 10.99 7.07
CA THR A 290 -26.11 10.97 7.61
C THR A 290 -26.47 9.58 8.10
N ALA A 291 -27.32 9.51 9.12
CA ALA A 291 -27.75 8.24 9.71
C ALA A 291 -28.54 7.36 8.74
N THR A 292 -29.38 8.00 7.91
CA THR A 292 -30.19 7.34 6.87
C THR A 292 -29.30 6.68 5.83
N PHE A 293 -28.27 7.38 5.36
CA PHE A 293 -27.29 6.82 4.44
C PHE A 293 -26.56 5.62 5.05
N VAL A 294 -26.10 5.72 6.30
CA VAL A 294 -25.45 4.60 7.02
C VAL A 294 -26.38 3.39 7.08
N LYS A 295 -27.64 3.60 7.47
CA LYS A 295 -28.67 2.54 7.53
C LYS A 295 -28.80 1.83 6.17
N ASP A 296 -28.91 2.58 5.08
CA ASP A 296 -29.05 2.01 3.73
C ASP A 296 -27.80 1.21 3.31
N CYS A 297 -26.60 1.70 3.61
CA CYS A 297 -25.34 0.99 3.35
C CYS A 297 -25.22 -0.30 4.17
N LEU A 298 -25.63 -0.29 5.44
CA LEU A 298 -25.63 -1.49 6.28
C LEU A 298 -26.62 -2.53 5.74
N LEU A 299 -27.81 -2.11 5.31
CA LEU A 299 -28.77 -3.02 4.68
C LEU A 299 -28.23 -3.64 3.38
N GLN A 300 -27.46 -2.90 2.58
CA GLN A 300 -26.78 -3.46 1.41
C GLN A 300 -25.76 -4.53 1.80
N TRP A 301 -24.98 -4.30 2.86
CA TRP A 301 -24.05 -5.31 3.38
C TRP A 301 -24.80 -6.56 3.83
N PHE A 302 -25.88 -6.39 4.61
CA PHE A 302 -26.68 -7.50 5.12
C PHE A 302 -27.39 -8.27 4.02
N ALA A 303 -27.78 -7.60 2.93
CA ALA A 303 -28.38 -8.26 1.77
C ALA A 303 -27.42 -9.24 1.08
N VAL A 304 -26.11 -9.01 1.15
CA VAL A 304 -25.10 -9.86 0.50
C VAL A 304 -24.52 -10.91 1.43
N PHE A 305 -24.23 -10.56 2.69
CA PHE A 305 -23.52 -11.46 3.62
C PHE A 305 -24.41 -12.03 4.73
N GLY A 306 -25.67 -11.61 4.81
CA GLY A 306 -26.55 -11.85 5.95
C GLY A 306 -26.38 -10.81 7.06
N VAL A 307 -27.31 -10.81 8.00
CA VAL A 307 -27.30 -9.87 9.14
C VAL A 307 -26.11 -10.18 10.05
N CYS A 308 -25.26 -9.18 10.26
CA CYS A 308 -24.27 -9.20 11.34
C CYS A 308 -24.95 -8.67 12.60
N TYR A 309 -24.78 -9.34 13.75
CA TYR A 309 -25.42 -8.93 15.00
C TYR A 309 -24.52 -8.08 15.90
N GLU A 310 -23.23 -7.98 15.61
CA GLU A 310 -22.27 -7.23 16.42
C GLU A 310 -21.63 -6.11 15.61
N TRP A 311 -21.76 -4.88 16.10
CA TRP A 311 -21.39 -3.67 15.37
C TRP A 311 -20.48 -2.78 16.20
N VAL A 312 -19.49 -2.15 15.58
CA VAL A 312 -18.59 -1.18 16.23
C VAL A 312 -18.49 0.11 15.41
N SER A 313 -18.70 1.25 16.06
CA SER A 313 -18.42 2.57 15.48
C SER A 313 -17.97 3.57 16.56
N ASP A 314 -17.58 4.77 16.12
CA ASP A 314 -17.37 5.88 17.04
C ASP A 314 -18.70 6.49 17.54
N GLN A 315 -18.61 7.46 18.46
CA GLN A 315 -19.76 8.15 19.05
C GLN A 315 -20.28 9.34 18.21
N GLY A 316 -19.95 9.40 16.91
CA GLY A 316 -20.47 10.43 16.01
C GLY A 316 -21.99 10.46 15.99
N THR A 317 -22.58 11.65 15.89
CA THR A 317 -24.05 11.84 15.88
C THR A 317 -24.73 11.08 14.74
N HIS A 318 -24.01 10.89 13.64
CA HIS A 318 -24.46 10.11 12.47
C HIS A 318 -24.55 8.60 12.74
N PHE A 319 -23.88 8.09 13.78
CA PHE A 319 -23.98 6.70 14.22
C PHE A 319 -24.79 6.54 15.52
N LYS A 320 -24.75 7.53 16.41
CA LYS A 320 -25.49 7.55 17.67
C LYS A 320 -26.76 8.40 17.53
N ASN A 321 -27.82 7.81 17.00
CA ASN A 321 -29.11 8.45 16.78
C ASN A 321 -30.26 7.43 16.76
N GLN A 322 -31.48 7.93 16.69
CA GLN A 322 -32.69 7.11 16.71
C GLN A 322 -32.80 6.15 15.50
N VAL A 323 -32.38 6.56 14.31
CA VAL A 323 -32.46 5.71 13.09
C VAL A 323 -31.61 4.45 13.24
N ILE A 324 -30.37 4.60 13.71
CA ILE A 324 -29.49 3.45 13.95
C ILE A 324 -29.97 2.62 15.15
N ALA A 325 -30.49 3.26 16.20
CA ALA A 325 -31.06 2.56 17.35
C ALA A 325 -32.31 1.73 16.98
N GLU A 326 -33.17 2.24 16.09
CA GLU A 326 -34.32 1.51 15.56
C GLU A 326 -33.87 0.33 14.69
N LEU A 327 -32.88 0.52 13.82
CA LEU A 327 -32.30 -0.57 13.02
C LEU A 327 -31.71 -1.66 13.92
N GLN A 328 -30.98 -1.26 14.95
CA GLN A 328 -30.43 -2.16 15.97
C GLN A 328 -31.55 -2.97 16.63
N HIS A 329 -32.63 -2.31 17.05
CA HIS A 329 -33.76 -2.96 17.71
C HIS A 329 -34.48 -3.96 16.79
N VAL A 330 -34.77 -3.57 15.54
CA VAL A 330 -35.47 -4.42 14.56
C VAL A 330 -34.66 -5.65 14.20
N LEU A 331 -33.34 -5.52 14.08
CA LEU A 331 -32.45 -6.64 13.74
C LEU A 331 -32.03 -7.48 14.95
N GLY A 332 -32.31 -7.02 16.17
CA GLY A 332 -31.80 -7.66 17.39
C GLY A 332 -30.28 -7.64 17.49
N ALA A 333 -29.65 -6.57 16.98
CA ALA A 333 -28.21 -6.42 16.98
C ALA A 333 -27.69 -5.67 18.22
N HIS A 334 -26.38 -5.72 18.43
CA HIS A 334 -25.65 -5.04 19.48
C HIS A 334 -24.68 -4.04 18.87
N HIS A 335 -24.85 -2.77 19.21
CA HIS A 335 -23.99 -1.68 18.74
C HIS A 335 -23.07 -1.19 19.85
N HIS A 336 -21.79 -1.51 19.72
CA HIS A 336 -20.72 -1.06 20.60
C HIS A 336 -20.15 0.27 20.12
N PHE A 337 -20.21 1.28 20.98
CA PHE A 337 -19.58 2.57 20.73
C PHE A 337 -18.19 2.62 21.35
N THR A 338 -17.19 3.02 20.57
CA THR A 338 -15.84 3.24 21.11
C THR A 338 -15.82 4.45 22.04
N THR A 339 -14.82 4.52 22.92
CA THR A 339 -14.70 5.63 23.88
C THR A 339 -14.49 6.96 23.16
N ALA A 340 -15.23 7.99 23.58
CA ALA A 340 -15.15 9.31 22.98
C ALA A 340 -13.74 9.90 23.10
N ARG A 341 -13.26 10.55 22.04
CA ARG A 341 -11.89 11.10 21.92
C ARG A 341 -10.75 10.07 22.00
N CYS A 342 -11.09 8.79 21.84
CA CYS A 342 -10.14 7.69 21.73
C CYS A 342 -10.26 7.00 20.35
N PRO A 343 -9.94 7.67 19.23
CA PRO A 343 -10.10 7.10 17.88
C PRO A 343 -9.34 5.76 17.70
N TRP A 344 -8.29 5.53 18.49
CA TRP A 344 -7.54 4.27 18.51
C TRP A 344 -8.35 3.04 18.97
N ALA A 345 -9.46 3.23 19.69
CA ALA A 345 -10.33 2.13 20.12
C ALA A 345 -11.11 1.51 18.93
N ASN A 346 -11.24 2.22 17.80
CA ASN A 346 -11.65 1.66 16.50
C ASN A 346 -10.44 1.40 15.58
N GLY A 347 -9.28 1.09 16.17
CA GLY A 347 -7.98 1.07 15.46
C GLY A 347 -7.93 0.10 14.28
N THR A 348 -8.80 -0.91 14.24
CA THR A 348 -8.89 -1.85 13.11
C THR A 348 -9.36 -1.15 11.83
N VAL A 349 -10.22 -0.14 11.91
CA VAL A 349 -10.69 0.65 10.76
C VAL A 349 -9.69 1.76 10.44
N GLU A 350 -9.08 2.41 11.43
CA GLU A 350 -8.07 3.46 11.19
C GLU A 350 -6.89 2.96 10.35
N VAL A 351 -6.43 1.73 10.60
CA VAL A 351 -5.36 1.09 9.79
C VAL A 351 -5.80 0.94 8.33
N VAL A 352 -7.03 0.49 8.11
CA VAL A 352 -7.60 0.35 6.76
C VAL A 352 -7.76 1.72 6.10
N MET A 353 -8.24 2.74 6.82
CA MET A 353 -8.39 4.10 6.29
C MET A 353 -7.04 4.71 5.89
N ARG A 354 -5.97 4.47 6.65
CA ARG A 354 -4.63 4.92 6.28
C ARG A 354 -4.15 4.27 4.99
N GLN A 355 -4.35 2.96 4.88
CA GLN A 355 -4.03 2.23 3.66
C GLN A 355 -4.88 2.75 2.49
N LEU A 356 -6.18 2.94 2.70
CA LEU A 356 -7.14 3.47 1.74
C LEU A 356 -6.70 4.82 1.17
N LEU A 357 -6.35 5.78 2.03
CA LEU A 357 -5.89 7.11 1.61
C LEU A 357 -4.58 7.04 0.81
N ARG A 358 -3.65 6.14 1.19
CA ARG A 358 -2.43 5.89 0.42
C ARG A 358 -2.76 5.33 -0.97
N LEU A 359 -3.67 4.37 -1.05
CA LEU A 359 -4.10 3.76 -2.32
C LEU A 359 -4.75 4.80 -3.24
N PHE A 360 -5.68 5.62 -2.72
CA PHE A 360 -6.28 6.71 -3.49
C PHE A 360 -5.23 7.67 -4.05
N ARG A 361 -4.28 8.14 -3.22
CA ARG A 361 -3.23 9.06 -3.68
C ARG A 361 -2.39 8.45 -4.80
N ALA A 362 -1.92 7.22 -4.61
CA ALA A 362 -1.06 6.55 -5.58
C ALA A 362 -1.81 6.26 -6.89
N CYS A 363 -3.01 5.67 -6.83
CA CYS A 363 -3.79 5.32 -8.02
C CYS A 363 -4.29 6.56 -8.77
N LEU A 364 -4.79 7.59 -8.08
CA LEU A 364 -5.21 8.84 -8.75
C LEU A 364 -4.02 9.54 -9.41
N SER A 365 -2.85 9.52 -8.76
CA SER A 365 -1.62 10.05 -9.34
C SER A 365 -1.20 9.30 -10.59
N GLU A 366 -1.23 7.96 -10.56
CA GLU A 366 -0.95 7.11 -11.73
C GLU A 366 -1.92 7.37 -12.88
N TRP A 367 -3.22 7.41 -12.56
CA TRP A 367 -4.28 7.62 -13.55
C TRP A 367 -4.45 9.08 -13.97
N ARG A 368 -3.55 9.98 -13.52
CA ARG A 368 -3.59 11.42 -13.81
C ARG A 368 -4.98 12.02 -13.56
N MET A 369 -5.66 11.53 -12.53
CA MET A 369 -6.97 11.98 -12.13
C MET A 369 -6.81 13.09 -11.09
N ALA A 370 -7.65 14.11 -11.19
CA ALA A 370 -7.65 15.16 -10.17
C ALA A 370 -8.13 14.57 -8.82
N PRO A 371 -7.64 15.06 -7.67
CA PRO A 371 -8.05 14.55 -6.36
C PRO A 371 -9.57 14.54 -6.14
N ASN A 372 -10.30 15.48 -6.74
CA ASN A 372 -11.77 15.57 -6.67
C ASN A 372 -12.52 14.51 -7.52
N GLN A 373 -11.81 13.64 -8.24
CA GLN A 373 -12.37 12.51 -8.99
C GLN A 373 -12.28 11.19 -8.25
N TRP A 374 -11.90 11.22 -6.97
CA TRP A 374 -11.83 10.03 -6.12
C TRP A 374 -13.10 9.14 -6.16
N PRO A 375 -14.34 9.64 -6.31
CA PRO A 375 -15.51 8.76 -6.38
C PRO A 375 -15.52 7.88 -7.63
N GLU A 376 -14.86 8.26 -8.72
CA GLU A 376 -14.76 7.43 -9.93
C GLU A 376 -13.83 6.23 -9.69
N ALA A 377 -12.89 6.35 -8.74
CA ALA A 377 -11.87 5.34 -8.44
C ALA A 377 -12.26 4.36 -7.32
N HIS A 378 -13.23 4.68 -6.46
CA HIS A 378 -13.45 3.97 -5.20
C HIS A 378 -13.72 2.47 -5.37
N LEU A 379 -14.44 2.05 -6.42
CA LEU A 379 -14.71 0.62 -6.67
C LEU A 379 -13.44 -0.15 -7.04
N VAL A 380 -12.52 0.46 -7.80
CA VAL A 380 -11.23 -0.16 -8.10
C VAL A 380 -10.38 -0.27 -6.83
N ILE A 381 -10.42 0.74 -5.97
CA ILE A 381 -9.74 0.68 -4.66
C ILE A 381 -10.35 -0.40 -3.75
N MET A 382 -11.68 -0.53 -3.75
CA MET A 382 -12.37 -1.60 -3.04
C MET A 382 -11.97 -2.98 -3.56
N LEU A 383 -11.87 -3.13 -4.89
CA LEU A 383 -11.40 -4.35 -5.54
C LEU A 383 -9.97 -4.70 -5.10
N VAL A 384 -9.04 -3.74 -5.16
CA VAL A 384 -7.65 -3.90 -4.70
C VAL A 384 -7.57 -4.31 -3.23
N LEU A 385 -8.38 -3.72 -2.35
CA LEU A 385 -8.38 -4.07 -0.94
C LEU A 385 -8.85 -5.51 -0.70
N ASN A 386 -9.88 -5.94 -1.43
CA ASN A 386 -10.55 -7.22 -1.17
C ASN A 386 -9.95 -8.41 -1.91
N GLN A 387 -9.32 -8.19 -3.06
CA GLN A 387 -8.76 -9.25 -3.89
C GLN A 387 -7.29 -9.55 -3.56
N LEU A 388 -6.59 -8.64 -2.90
CA LEU A 388 -5.17 -8.83 -2.65
C LEU A 388 -4.90 -9.49 -1.30
N PRO A 389 -3.96 -10.45 -1.25
CA PRO A 389 -3.47 -11.06 -0.02
C PRO A 389 -3.11 -10.05 1.08
N SER A 390 -3.45 -10.41 2.32
CA SER A 390 -3.02 -9.69 3.52
C SER A 390 -2.18 -10.60 4.42
N ALA A 391 -1.08 -10.06 4.96
CA ALA A 391 -0.28 -10.75 5.96
C ALA A 391 -1.08 -11.08 7.23
N SER A 392 -2.05 -10.24 7.59
CA SER A 392 -2.94 -10.47 8.75
C SER A 392 -3.87 -11.67 8.56
N LEU A 393 -4.03 -12.17 7.34
CA LEU A 393 -4.87 -13.32 6.97
C LEU A 393 -4.01 -14.51 6.55
N GLY A 394 -2.72 -14.52 6.90
CA GLY A 394 -1.81 -15.62 6.53
C GLY A 394 -1.59 -15.72 5.01
N GLY A 395 -1.66 -14.61 4.28
CA GLY A 395 -1.51 -14.60 2.81
C GLY A 395 -2.80 -14.84 2.04
N MET A 396 -3.95 -14.97 2.72
CA MET A 396 -5.25 -15.00 2.04
C MET A 396 -5.77 -13.59 1.74
N ALA A 397 -6.51 -13.46 0.64
CA ALA A 397 -7.23 -12.23 0.31
C ALA A 397 -8.55 -12.13 1.10
N PRO A 398 -9.02 -10.91 1.43
CA PRO A 398 -10.27 -10.74 2.16
C PRO A 398 -11.50 -11.37 1.50
N VAL A 399 -11.60 -11.35 0.17
CA VAL A 399 -12.70 -12.02 -0.56
C VAL A 399 -12.68 -13.53 -0.35
N THR A 400 -11.49 -14.13 -0.33
CA THR A 400 -11.31 -15.56 -0.07
C THR A 400 -11.63 -15.90 1.37
N ALA A 401 -11.16 -15.10 2.33
CA ALA A 401 -11.50 -15.28 3.73
C ALA A 401 -13.00 -15.11 4.02
N MET A 402 -13.70 -14.23 3.29
CA MET A 402 -15.13 -13.97 3.46
C MET A 402 -16.02 -15.03 2.80
N SER A 403 -15.66 -15.47 1.58
CA SER A 403 -16.54 -16.27 0.72
C SER A 403 -16.05 -17.68 0.42
N GLY A 404 -14.79 -18.00 0.77
CA GLY A 404 -14.11 -19.23 0.36
C GLY A 404 -13.71 -19.28 -1.13
N ARG A 405 -14.04 -18.25 -1.92
CA ARG A 405 -13.71 -18.22 -3.35
C ARG A 405 -12.27 -17.75 -3.58
N PRO A 406 -11.55 -18.33 -4.56
CA PRO A 406 -10.22 -17.84 -4.91
C PRO A 406 -10.32 -16.37 -5.34
N ALA A 407 -9.37 -15.57 -4.86
CA ALA A 407 -9.25 -14.18 -5.30
C ALA A 407 -8.63 -14.10 -6.69
N MET A 408 -8.89 -13.00 -7.39
CA MET A 408 -8.14 -12.70 -8.61
C MET A 408 -6.67 -12.43 -8.29
N SER A 409 -5.79 -12.76 -9.23
CA SER A 409 -4.39 -12.37 -9.16
C SER A 409 -4.16 -11.12 -10.01
N PRO A 410 -3.41 -10.11 -9.54
CA PRO A 410 -2.89 -9.05 -10.42
C PRO A 410 -2.14 -9.62 -11.61
N ALA A 411 -1.53 -10.79 -11.45
CA ALA A 411 -0.84 -11.50 -12.50
C ALA A 411 -1.77 -11.97 -13.63
N ASP A 412 -3.08 -12.09 -13.39
CA ASP A 412 -4.07 -12.43 -14.41
C ASP A 412 -4.20 -11.34 -15.49
N THR A 413 -3.71 -10.12 -15.22
CA THR A 413 -3.62 -9.06 -16.24
C THR A 413 -2.53 -9.30 -17.28
N MET A 414 -1.61 -10.23 -17.03
CA MET A 414 -0.63 -10.67 -18.02
C MET A 414 -1.34 -11.52 -19.05
N ALA A 415 -1.46 -10.98 -20.26
CA ALA A 415 -2.37 -11.52 -21.26
C ALA A 415 -2.03 -12.97 -21.62
N LEU A 416 -2.98 -13.86 -21.35
CA LEU A 416 -3.14 -15.11 -22.08
C LEU A 416 -3.70 -14.75 -23.47
N PRO A 417 -3.01 -15.05 -24.58
CA PRO A 417 -3.68 -15.17 -25.87
C PRO A 417 -4.55 -16.44 -25.82
N GLY A 418 -5.70 -16.36 -25.15
CA GLY A 418 -6.65 -17.46 -25.02
C GLY A 418 -7.96 -17.09 -25.68
N GLN A 419 -8.40 -17.88 -26.66
CA GLN A 419 -9.76 -17.78 -27.19
C GLN A 419 -10.78 -17.93 -26.07
N THR A 420 -11.91 -17.22 -26.18
CA THR A 420 -13.11 -17.52 -25.40
C THR A 420 -13.53 -18.95 -25.71
N LEU A 421 -13.30 -19.87 -24.79
CA LEU A 421 -13.76 -21.25 -24.92
C LEU A 421 -15.29 -21.24 -24.94
N SER A 422 -15.88 -21.62 -26.07
CA SER A 422 -17.31 -21.89 -26.17
C SER A 422 -17.58 -23.24 -25.52
N ALA A 423 -18.02 -23.24 -24.26
CA ALA A 423 -18.43 -24.46 -23.58
C ALA A 423 -19.87 -24.82 -23.95
N THR A 424 -20.11 -26.10 -24.23
CA THR A 424 -21.44 -26.68 -24.35
C THR A 424 -22.10 -26.83 -22.97
N LEU A 425 -23.43 -26.93 -22.92
CA LEU A 425 -24.16 -27.12 -21.66
C LEU A 425 -23.66 -28.33 -20.87
N ALA A 426 -23.32 -29.43 -21.55
CA ALA A 426 -22.80 -30.64 -20.93
C ALA A 426 -21.42 -30.44 -20.27
N GLU A 427 -20.54 -29.65 -20.89
CA GLU A 427 -19.24 -29.29 -20.32
C GLU A 427 -19.39 -28.40 -19.08
N VAL A 428 -20.38 -27.49 -19.09
CA VAL A 428 -20.72 -26.66 -17.93
C VAL A 428 -21.26 -27.50 -16.78
N GLU A 429 -22.18 -28.43 -17.04
CA GLU A 429 -22.75 -29.33 -16.02
C GLU A 429 -21.69 -30.25 -15.42
N GLN A 430 -20.79 -30.78 -16.26
CA GLN A 430 -19.68 -31.60 -15.82
C GLN A 430 -18.70 -30.80 -14.96
N GLY A 431 -18.31 -29.60 -15.40
CA GLY A 431 -17.45 -28.71 -14.63
C GLY A 431 -18.09 -28.28 -13.28
N GLN A 432 -19.41 -28.08 -13.24
CA GLN A 432 -20.13 -27.83 -11.98
C GLN A 432 -20.03 -29.03 -11.02
N ARG A 433 -20.23 -30.25 -11.51
CA ARG A 433 -20.11 -31.46 -10.67
C ARG A 433 -18.69 -31.65 -10.14
N GLU A 434 -17.69 -31.41 -10.98
CA GLU A 434 -16.28 -31.47 -10.60
C GLU A 434 -15.95 -30.42 -9.54
N ASN A 435 -16.36 -29.16 -9.74
CA ASN A 435 -16.17 -28.09 -8.76
C ASN A 435 -16.83 -28.37 -7.41
N ILE A 436 -18.06 -28.92 -7.43
CA ILE A 436 -18.77 -29.33 -6.20
C ILE A 436 -18.04 -30.49 -5.50
N ALA A 437 -17.53 -31.47 -6.26
CA ALA A 437 -16.77 -32.58 -5.71
C ALA A 437 -15.45 -32.12 -5.07
N VAL A 438 -14.71 -31.21 -5.72
CA VAL A 438 -13.49 -30.60 -5.19
C VAL A 438 -13.78 -29.81 -3.91
N ALA A 439 -14.85 -29.00 -3.90
CA ALA A 439 -15.26 -28.25 -2.71
C ALA A 439 -15.59 -29.19 -1.54
N ARG A 440 -16.28 -30.30 -1.81
CA ARG A 440 -16.61 -31.33 -0.81
C ARG A 440 -15.35 -31.98 -0.24
N GLN A 441 -14.40 -32.36 -1.11
CA GLN A 441 -13.15 -32.96 -0.70
C GLN A 441 -12.29 -32.01 0.15
N ALA A 442 -12.25 -30.72 -0.20
CA ALA A 442 -11.56 -29.70 0.58
C ALA A 442 -12.20 -29.50 1.98
N LEU A 443 -13.54 -29.52 2.06
CA LEU A 443 -14.28 -29.50 3.33
C LEU A 443 -13.96 -30.71 4.20
N ASP A 444 -13.95 -31.91 3.62
CA ASP A 444 -13.66 -33.16 4.33
C ASP A 444 -12.21 -33.18 4.85
N GLU A 445 -11.24 -32.72 4.07
CA GLU A 445 -9.84 -32.60 4.50
C GLU A 445 -9.67 -31.54 5.59
N MET A 446 -10.35 -30.39 5.50
CA MET A 446 -10.35 -29.38 6.55
C MET A 446 -10.95 -29.93 7.87
N HIS A 447 -12.05 -30.66 7.81
CA HIS A 447 -12.63 -31.32 8.98
C HIS A 447 -11.65 -32.32 9.61
N LYS A 448 -10.93 -33.08 8.79
CA LYS A 448 -9.89 -34.01 9.24
C LYS A 448 -8.72 -33.29 9.91
N GLN A 449 -8.22 -32.22 9.31
CA GLN A 449 -7.16 -31.37 9.88
C GLN A 449 -7.57 -30.77 11.23
N MET A 450 -8.78 -30.22 11.31
CA MET A 450 -9.29 -29.58 12.52
C MET A 450 -9.54 -30.61 13.64
N SER A 451 -10.00 -31.82 13.30
CA SER A 451 -10.11 -32.95 14.23
C SER A 451 -8.74 -33.36 14.79
N LEU A 452 -7.72 -33.45 13.93
CA LEU A 452 -6.33 -33.75 14.34
C LEU A 452 -5.74 -32.65 15.23
N GLU A 453 -6.00 -31.37 14.93
CA GLU A 453 -5.50 -30.25 15.73
C GLU A 453 -6.20 -30.19 17.10
N ASN A 454 -7.49 -30.46 17.16
CA ASN A 454 -8.24 -30.55 18.42
C ASN A 454 -7.78 -31.73 19.28
N ALA A 455 -7.47 -32.88 18.67
CA ALA A 455 -6.86 -34.01 19.37
C ALA A 455 -5.48 -33.61 19.96
N ARG A 456 -4.63 -32.93 19.18
CA ARG A 456 -3.33 -32.41 19.66
C ARG A 456 -3.47 -31.39 20.78
N LYS A 457 -4.53 -30.58 20.81
CA LYS A 457 -4.80 -29.63 21.90
C LYS A 457 -5.24 -30.36 23.17
N ARG A 458 -6.06 -31.41 23.04
CA ARG A 458 -6.47 -32.27 24.17
C ARG A 458 -5.32 -33.07 24.76
N ASP A 459 -4.35 -33.50 23.95
CA ASP A 459 -3.15 -34.20 24.44
C ASP A 459 -2.12 -33.28 25.11
N ARG A 460 -2.26 -31.96 24.92
CA ARG A 460 -1.38 -30.93 25.54
C ARG A 460 -1.96 -30.29 26.79
N SER A 461 -3.25 -30.49 27.05
CA SER A 461 -3.96 -30.10 28.28
C SER A 461 -3.99 -31.25 29.27
#